data_AF-A0A4Y2KDG7-F1
#
_entry.id   AF-A0A4Y2KDG7-F1
#
_cell.length_a   1.000
_cell.length_b   1.000
_cell.length_c   1.000
_cell.angle_alpha   90.00
_cell.angle_beta   90.00
_cell.angle_gamma   90.00
#
_symmetry.space_group_name_H-M   'P 1'
#
loop_
_entity.id
_entity.type
_entity.pdbx_description
1 polymer ?
#
loop_
_entity_poly.entity_id
_entity_poly.type
_entity_poly.pdbx_seq_one_letter_code
_entity_poly.pdbx_strand_id
1 'polypeptide(L)'
;MLPVDGRQLENVKGELLKLKKKEAADCPTMPQRGQERRAEETDEQRNSRLAVMAQRGQRRRAEETDEERNSRLAVMGQRSQERRAEGTDEQRNSRLSAMVQHARERRLNVIEGQNQHQIQTFYAAITVLN
;
A
#
# COMPACT_ATOMS: atom_id res chain seq x y z
N MET A 1 12.07 -19.30 -65.28
CA MET A 1 12.12 -19.13 -63.80
C MET A 1 13.58 -19.11 -63.40
N LEU A 2 14.08 -18.00 -62.86
CA LEU A 2 15.46 -17.93 -62.35
C LEU A 2 15.54 -18.67 -61.01
N PRO A 3 16.60 -19.46 -60.75
CA PRO A 3 16.76 -20.15 -59.49
C PRO A 3 16.95 -19.12 -58.37
N VAL A 4 16.10 -19.20 -57.34
CA VAL A 4 16.28 -18.39 -56.13
C VAL A 4 17.55 -18.87 -55.42
N ASP A 5 18.48 -17.96 -55.21
CA ASP A 5 19.77 -18.22 -54.58
C ASP A 5 19.56 -18.67 -53.12
N GLY A 6 19.97 -19.89 -52.75
CA GLY A 6 19.70 -20.48 -51.43
C GLY A 6 20.21 -19.64 -50.24
N ARG A 7 21.26 -18.84 -50.47
CA ARG A 7 21.80 -17.87 -49.50
C ARG A 7 20.83 -16.74 -49.15
N GLN A 8 20.03 -16.28 -50.11
CA GLN A 8 19.01 -15.26 -49.85
C GLN A 8 17.91 -15.80 -48.93
N LEU A 9 17.57 -17.08 -49.10
CA LEU A 9 16.54 -17.74 -48.29
C LEU A 9 16.98 -17.92 -46.83
N GLU A 10 18.24 -18.24 -46.58
CA GLU A 10 18.80 -18.34 -45.22
C GLU A 10 18.87 -16.97 -44.52
N ASN A 11 19.27 -15.91 -45.22
CA ASN A 11 19.29 -14.56 -44.67
C ASN A 11 17.91 -14.11 -44.22
N VAL A 12 16.90 -14.30 -45.07
CA VAL A 12 15.50 -13.98 -44.74
C VAL A 12 14.99 -14.82 -43.57
N LYS A 13 15.33 -16.10 -43.50
CA LYS A 13 15.01 -16.96 -42.34
C LYS A 13 15.67 -16.46 -41.05
N GLY A 14 16.93 -16.02 -41.13
CA GLY A 14 17.67 -15.45 -40.00
C GLY A 14 17.06 -14.14 -39.49
N GLU A 15 16.64 -13.25 -40.40
CA GLU A 15 15.94 -12.01 -40.03
C GLU A 15 14.56 -12.28 -39.43
N LEU A 16 13.79 -13.18 -40.04
CA LEU A 16 12.48 -13.59 -39.52
C LEU A 16 12.59 -14.17 -38.10
N LEU A 17 13.64 -14.95 -37.82
CA LEU A 17 13.88 -15.51 -36.48
C LEU A 17 14.23 -14.42 -35.47
N LYS A 18 15.02 -13.41 -35.86
CA LYS A 18 15.33 -12.25 -34.99
C LYS A 18 14.07 -11.45 -34.67
N LEU A 19 13.22 -11.21 -35.67
CA LEU A 19 11.95 -10.50 -35.49
C LEU A 19 11.00 -11.27 -34.57
N LYS A 20 10.83 -12.59 -34.75
CA LYS A 20 10.00 -13.40 -33.86
C LYS A 20 10.52 -13.47 -32.42
N LYS A 21 11.85 -13.51 -32.24
CA LYS A 21 12.46 -13.46 -30.89
C LYS A 21 12.24 -12.10 -30.22
N LYS A 22 12.25 -11.01 -30.99
CA LYS A 22 11.97 -9.66 -30.50
C LYS A 22 10.49 -9.51 -30.14
N GLU A 23 9.58 -9.98 -30.98
CA GLU A 23 8.12 -9.95 -30.73
C GLU A 23 7.73 -10.77 -29.48
N ALA A 24 8.37 -11.93 -29.27
CA ALA A 24 8.18 -12.73 -28.07
C ALA A 24 8.75 -12.05 -26.80
N ALA A 25 9.78 -11.22 -26.93
CA ALA A 25 10.35 -10.44 -25.82
C ALA A 25 9.55 -9.16 -25.52
N ASP A 26 8.92 -8.56 -26.53
CA ASP A 26 8.11 -7.34 -26.44
C ASP A 26 6.66 -7.62 -26.00
N CYS A 27 6.23 -8.88 -25.87
CA CYS A 27 4.91 -9.22 -25.32
C CYS A 27 4.93 -9.15 -23.78
N PRO A 28 4.23 -8.18 -23.15
CA PRO A 28 4.26 -8.03 -21.70
C PRO A 28 3.59 -9.22 -21.03
N THR A 29 4.27 -9.78 -20.04
CA THR A 29 3.75 -10.85 -19.18
C THR A 29 2.56 -10.36 -18.35
N MET A 30 1.72 -11.27 -17.88
CA MET A 30 0.53 -10.93 -17.07
C MET A 30 0.83 -10.01 -15.86
N PRO A 31 1.95 -10.19 -15.11
CA PRO A 31 2.36 -9.25 -14.06
C PRO A 31 2.67 -7.84 -14.58
N GLN A 32 3.38 -7.73 -15.72
CA GLN A 32 3.76 -6.46 -16.33
C GLN A 32 2.53 -5.67 -16.80
N ARG A 33 1.59 -6.32 -17.49
CA ARG A 33 0.31 -5.71 -17.89
C ARG A 33 -0.52 -5.22 -16.69
N GLY A 34 -0.37 -5.86 -15.54
CA GLY A 34 -1.03 -5.45 -14.31
C GLY A 34 -0.38 -4.24 -13.64
N GLN A 35 0.92 -4.04 -13.83
CA GLN A 35 1.64 -2.86 -13.33
C GLN A 35 1.42 -1.65 -14.23
N GLU A 36 1.47 -1.84 -15.55
CA GLU A 36 1.21 -0.81 -16.56
C GLU A 36 -0.18 -0.22 -16.39
N ARG A 37 -1.22 -1.06 -16.32
CA ARG A 37 -2.59 -0.61 -16.03
C ARG A 37 -2.72 0.16 -14.72
N ARG A 38 -1.89 -0.14 -13.70
CA ARG A 38 -1.89 0.59 -12.42
C ARG A 38 -1.10 1.88 -12.47
N ALA A 39 -0.12 1.99 -13.37
CA ALA A 39 0.66 3.20 -13.58
C ALA A 39 -0.15 4.26 -14.35
N GLU A 40 -1.08 3.81 -15.20
CA GLU A 40 -1.97 4.67 -15.99
C GLU A 40 -3.28 5.06 -15.28
N GLU A 41 -3.53 4.57 -14.06
CA GLU A 41 -4.74 4.91 -13.30
C GLU A 41 -4.79 6.40 -12.95
N THR A 42 -5.96 7.02 -13.10
CA THR A 42 -6.23 8.32 -12.47
C THR A 42 -6.37 8.15 -10.96
N ASP A 43 -6.25 9.25 -10.20
CA ASP A 43 -6.43 9.21 -8.75
C ASP A 43 -7.83 8.69 -8.36
N GLU A 44 -8.90 9.03 -9.10
CA GLU A 44 -10.24 8.52 -8.85
C GLU A 44 -10.34 7.00 -9.08
N GLN A 45 -9.74 6.50 -10.17
CA GLN A 45 -9.73 5.07 -10.49
C GLN A 45 -8.95 4.29 -9.43
N ARG A 46 -7.78 4.82 -9.03
CA ARG A 46 -6.94 4.27 -7.98
C ARG A 46 -7.67 4.24 -6.64
N ASN A 47 -8.31 5.35 -6.26
CA ASN A 47 -9.06 5.46 -5.01
C ASN A 47 -10.25 4.50 -4.99
N SER A 48 -11.00 4.39 -6.08
CA SER A 48 -12.10 3.42 -6.22
C SER A 48 -11.60 1.97 -6.07
N ARG A 49 -10.52 1.61 -6.78
CA ARG A 49 -9.90 0.28 -6.66
C ARG A 49 -9.43 -0.02 -5.23
N LEU A 50 -8.76 0.94 -4.59
CA LEU A 50 -8.30 0.82 -3.20
C LEU A 50 -9.48 0.66 -2.23
N ALA A 51 -10.57 1.41 -2.43
CA ALA A 51 -11.77 1.32 -1.62
C ALA A 51 -12.41 -0.08 -1.71
N VAL A 52 -12.55 -0.64 -2.91
CA VAL A 52 -13.08 -2.01 -3.11
C VAL A 52 -12.18 -3.05 -2.42
N MET A 53 -10.85 -2.93 -2.54
CA MET A 53 -9.92 -3.83 -1.87
C MET A 53 -9.99 -3.71 -0.33
N ALA A 54 -10.12 -2.47 0.18
CA ALA A 54 -10.29 -2.22 1.60
C ALA A 54 -11.58 -2.83 2.12
N GLN A 55 -12.71 -2.64 1.44
CA GLN A 55 -14.01 -3.23 1.78
C GLN A 55 -13.94 -4.77 1.82
N ARG A 56 -13.36 -5.39 0.79
CA ARG A 56 -13.15 -6.84 0.75
C ARG A 56 -12.22 -7.32 1.89
N GLY A 57 -11.23 -6.52 2.27
CA GLY A 57 -10.34 -6.80 3.40
C GLY A 57 -11.04 -6.69 4.76
N GLN A 58 -11.97 -5.75 4.91
CA GLN A 58 -12.79 -5.62 6.12
C GLN A 58 -13.77 -6.78 6.24
N ARG A 59 -14.45 -7.13 5.14
CA ARG A 59 -15.37 -8.28 5.11
C ARG A 59 -14.68 -9.57 5.53
N ARG A 60 -13.51 -9.86 4.94
CA ARG A 60 -12.70 -11.03 5.33
C ARG A 60 -12.34 -11.03 6.82
N ARG A 61 -11.93 -9.87 7.37
CA ARG A 61 -11.61 -9.74 8.80
C ARG A 61 -12.83 -9.87 9.71
N ALA A 62 -14.02 -9.52 9.25
CA ALA A 62 -15.27 -9.69 10.00
C ALA A 62 -15.74 -11.15 10.02
N GLU A 63 -15.34 -11.94 9.03
CA GLU A 63 -15.66 -13.36 8.89
C GLU A 63 -14.61 -14.29 9.55
N GLU A 64 -13.50 -13.76 10.09
CA GLU A 64 -12.44 -14.54 10.75
C GLU A 64 -12.91 -15.20 12.05
N THR A 65 -12.49 -16.46 12.29
CA THR A 65 -12.58 -17.06 13.63
C THR A 65 -11.51 -16.49 14.57
N ASP A 66 -11.66 -16.73 15.87
CA ASP A 66 -10.65 -16.30 16.85
C ASP A 66 -9.28 -16.96 16.60
N GLU A 67 -9.23 -18.21 16.16
CA GLU A 67 -7.98 -18.90 15.81
C GLU A 67 -7.32 -18.27 14.57
N GLU A 68 -8.09 -17.99 13.52
CA GLU A 68 -7.60 -17.33 12.31
C GLU A 68 -7.09 -15.93 12.61
N ARG A 69 -7.83 -15.18 13.42
CA ARG A 69 -7.46 -13.85 13.88
C ARG A 69 -6.16 -13.89 14.70
N ASN A 70 -6.04 -14.83 15.64
CA ASN A 70 -4.85 -14.99 16.46
C ASN A 70 -3.63 -15.39 15.63
N SER A 71 -3.80 -16.31 14.67
CA SER A 71 -2.75 -16.69 13.72
C SER A 71 -2.28 -15.50 12.89
N ARG A 72 -3.22 -14.73 12.32
CA ARG A 72 -2.91 -13.50 11.56
C ARG A 72 -2.17 -12.47 12.42
N LEU A 73 -2.61 -12.25 13.66
CA LEU A 73 -1.96 -11.31 14.59
C LEU A 73 -0.55 -11.77 14.95
N ALA A 74 -0.34 -13.07 15.18
CA ALA A 74 0.97 -13.64 15.46
C ALA A 74 1.95 -13.40 14.29
N VAL A 75 1.53 -13.68 13.05
CA VAL A 75 2.34 -13.44 11.84
C VAL A 75 2.69 -11.96 11.69
N MET A 76 1.73 -11.04 11.91
CA MET A 76 2.02 -9.60 11.86
C MET A 76 2.97 -9.16 12.97
N GLY A 77 2.84 -9.72 14.17
CA GLY A 77 3.72 -9.48 15.31
C GLY A 77 5.15 -9.91 15.00
N GLN A 78 5.34 -11.14 14.51
CA GLN A 78 6.64 -11.68 14.13
C GLN A 78 7.30 -10.82 13.05
N ARG A 79 6.60 -10.52 11.95
CA ARG A 79 7.12 -9.66 10.88
C ARG A 79 7.47 -8.25 11.37
N SER A 80 6.75 -7.73 12.37
CA SER A 80 7.08 -6.45 12.99
C SER A 80 8.34 -6.51 13.85
N GLN A 81 8.62 -7.66 14.49
CA GLN A 81 9.84 -7.88 15.26
C GLN A 81 11.04 -8.05 14.33
N GLU A 82 10.88 -8.81 13.25
CA GLU A 82 11.91 -8.98 12.21
C GLU A 82 12.33 -7.62 11.61
N ARG A 83 11.37 -6.81 11.14
CA ARG A 83 11.66 -5.44 10.67
C ARG A 83 12.26 -4.52 11.73
N ARG A 84 12.05 -4.80 13.02
CA ARG A 84 12.66 -4.06 14.12
C ARG A 84 14.11 -4.48 14.35
N ALA A 85 14.41 -5.75 14.18
CA ALA A 85 15.74 -6.31 14.33
C ALA A 85 16.65 -5.93 13.14
N GLU A 86 16.10 -5.88 11.93
CA GLU A 86 16.82 -5.52 10.70
C GLU A 86 16.97 -4.00 10.46
N GLY A 87 16.26 -3.17 11.24
CA GLY A 87 16.21 -1.73 11.02
C GLY A 87 17.50 -1.01 11.47
N THR A 88 17.84 0.09 10.79
CA THR A 88 18.99 0.94 11.17
C THR A 88 18.70 1.78 12.42
N ASP A 89 19.75 2.34 13.03
CA ASP A 89 19.60 3.24 14.19
C ASP A 89 18.83 4.52 13.83
N GLU A 90 18.99 5.06 12.62
CA GLU A 90 18.20 6.20 12.13
C GLU A 90 16.72 5.84 12.01
N GLN A 91 16.40 4.67 11.46
CA GLN A 91 15.02 4.19 11.37
C GLN A 91 14.40 3.97 12.76
N ARG A 92 15.20 3.43 13.69
CA ARG A 92 14.81 3.25 15.09
C ARG A 92 14.55 4.60 15.77
N ASN A 93 15.45 5.57 15.61
CA ASN A 93 15.32 6.90 16.20
C ASN A 93 14.15 7.68 15.61
N SER A 94 13.95 7.62 14.28
CA SER A 94 12.80 8.22 13.61
C SER A 94 11.47 7.68 14.17
N ARG A 95 11.37 6.35 14.31
CA ARG A 95 10.19 5.71 14.91
C ARG A 95 9.97 6.14 16.36
N LEU A 96 11.01 6.16 17.18
CA LEU A 96 10.90 6.56 18.59
C LEU A 96 10.49 8.04 18.72
N SER A 97 11.03 8.91 17.87
CA SER A 97 10.62 10.32 17.80
C SER A 97 9.13 10.45 17.46
N ALA A 98 8.66 9.75 16.43
CA ALA A 98 7.24 9.75 16.06
C ALA A 98 6.33 9.25 17.20
N MET A 99 6.74 8.20 17.94
CA MET A 99 5.99 7.71 19.10
C MET A 99 5.91 8.75 20.22
N VAL A 100 7.01 9.45 20.51
CA VAL A 100 7.04 10.51 21.53
C VAL A 100 6.17 11.69 21.12
N GLN A 101 6.22 12.11 19.86
CA GLN A 101 5.37 13.20 19.36
C GLN A 101 3.89 12.82 19.44
N HIS A 102 3.51 11.63 18.95
CA HIS A 102 2.13 11.15 19.06
C HIS A 102 1.66 11.06 20.52
N ALA A 103 2.52 10.65 21.46
CA ALA A 103 2.19 10.63 22.88
C ALA A 103 2.00 12.05 23.45
N ARG A 104 2.78 13.03 22.99
CA ARG A 104 2.63 14.45 23.37
C ARG A 104 1.32 15.02 22.83
N GLU A 105 1.02 14.83 21.55
CA GLU A 105 -0.23 15.27 20.92
C GLU A 105 -1.46 14.68 21.64
N ARG A 106 -1.42 13.38 21.95
CA ARG A 106 -2.48 12.72 22.73
C ARG A 106 -2.69 13.36 24.10
N ARG A 107 -1.63 13.75 24.79
CA ARG A 107 -1.72 14.44 26.09
C ARG A 107 -2.31 15.83 25.94
N LEU A 108 -1.89 16.58 24.92
CA LEU A 108 -2.43 17.91 24.63
C LEU A 108 -3.92 17.86 24.32
N ASN A 109 -4.36 16.94 23.46
CA ASN A 109 -5.77 16.79 23.11
C ASN A 109 -6.67 16.48 24.32
N VAL A 110 -6.15 15.71 25.29
CA VAL A 110 -6.89 15.45 26.55
C VAL A 110 -7.02 16.71 27.39
N ILE A 111 -5.93 17.47 27.55
CA ILE A 111 -5.92 18.72 28.32
C ILE A 111 -6.82 19.76 27.66
N GLU A 112 -6.74 19.91 26.34
CA GLU A 112 -7.59 20.83 25.57
C GLU A 112 -9.07 20.49 25.72
N GLY A 113 -9.44 19.20 25.62
CA GLY A 113 -10.81 18.75 25.85
C GLY A 113 -11.30 19.03 27.28
N GLN A 114 -10.43 18.83 28.29
CA GLN A 114 -10.75 19.17 29.68
C GLN A 114 -10.99 20.67 29.86
N ASN A 115 -10.11 21.51 29.31
CA ASN A 115 -10.23 22.97 29.38
C ASN A 115 -11.50 23.46 28.68
N GLN A 116 -11.81 22.93 27.49
CA GLN A 116 -13.04 23.26 26.76
C GLN A 116 -14.29 22.94 27.59
N HIS A 117 -14.33 21.77 28.24
CA HIS A 117 -15.45 21.40 29.09
C HIS A 117 -15.57 22.30 30.32
N GLN A 118 -14.46 22.63 30.99
CA GLN A 118 -14.46 23.54 32.15
C GLN A 118 -14.99 24.94 31.79
N ILE A 119 -14.55 25.49 30.66
CA ILE A 119 -15.02 26.79 30.15
C ILE A 119 -16.53 26.73 29.86
N GLN A 120 -17.01 25.69 29.17
CA GLN A 120 -18.44 25.52 28.90
C GLN A 120 -19.27 25.45 30.19
N THR A 121 -18.82 24.66 31.17
CA THR A 121 -19.49 24.54 32.48
C THR A 121 -19.55 25.87 33.21
N PHE A 122 -18.48 26.68 33.15
CA PHE A 122 -18.44 28.00 33.76
C PHE A 122 -19.47 28.96 33.13
N TYR A 123 -19.51 29.05 31.80
CA TYR A 123 -20.47 29.92 31.10
C TYR A 123 -21.92 29.46 31.28
N ALA A 124 -22.18 28.15 31.27
CA ALA A 124 -23.51 27.60 31.55
C ALA A 124 -23.97 27.96 32.97
N ALA A 125 -23.12 27.83 33.98
CA ALA A 125 -23.44 28.17 35.37
C ALA A 125 -23.78 29.68 35.53
N ILE A 126 -23.04 30.56 34.86
CA ILE A 126 -23.32 32.01 34.87
C ILE A 126 -24.65 32.33 34.19
N THR A 127 -25.01 31.60 33.13
CA THR A 127 -26.25 31.86 32.39
C THR A 127 -27.49 31.48 33.19
N VAL A 128 -27.41 30.45 34.05
CA VAL A 128 -28.52 29.98 34.90
C VAL A 128 -28.71 30.81 36.17
N LEU A 129 -27.67 31.54 36.61
CA LEU A 129 -27.71 32.40 37.80
C LEU A 129 -28.18 33.84 37.52
N ASN A 130 -28.42 34.21 36.26
CA ASN A 130 -29.02 35.49 35.84
C ASN A 130 -30.45 35.27 35.35
#